data_AF-A0A4Y9ZS73-F1
#
_entry.id   AF-A0A4Y9ZS73-F1
#
_cell.length_a   1.000
_cell.length_b   1.000
_cell.length_c   1.000
_cell.angle_alpha   90.00
_cell.angle_beta   90.00
_cell.angle_gamma   90.00
#
_symmetry.space_group_name_H-M   'P 1'
#
loop_
_entity.id
_entity.type
_entity.pdbx_description
1 polymer ?
#
loop_
_entity_poly.entity_id
_entity_poly.type
_entity_poly.pdbx_seq_one_letter_code
_entity_poly.pdbx_strand_id
1 'polypeptide(L)'
;MACLPPSEPFQFLPPPVYTPSCDAPTYSVEPGPHEQRLALAACRHGRRHTPNGIFTRKSSGITIALRDQEEGMSHPTYGRGALIGGDIALKSTHGVISVTVKVEGHLSLAITEGVSTVITFLNQTNNVWKADEGSASTCPSMFPFEMTLPLGYQDGDRIRPLPPTYNAAYSGVPDLFINCNYTLSVRVVKARNLKLWRPQKTYVLLNISPYAIN
;
A
#
# COMPACT_ATOMS: atom_id res chain seq x y z
N MET A 1 34.04 -6.66 67.07
CA MET A 1 32.82 -5.83 66.99
C MET A 1 33.24 -4.45 66.50
N ALA A 2 33.03 -4.16 65.22
CA ALA A 2 33.39 -2.87 64.62
C ALA A 2 32.11 -2.05 64.45
N CYS A 3 32.05 -0.88 65.07
CA CYS A 3 30.92 0.04 64.97
C CYS A 3 30.98 0.78 63.63
N LEU A 4 29.87 0.77 62.89
CA LEU A 4 29.71 1.56 61.66
C LEU A 4 29.60 3.06 62.00
N PRO A 5 30.16 3.95 61.16
CA PRO A 5 30.03 5.39 61.36
C PRO A 5 28.58 5.85 61.11
N PRO A 6 28.15 6.94 61.78
CA PRO A 6 26.81 7.49 61.61
C PRO A 6 26.60 8.00 60.18
N SER A 7 25.45 7.64 59.60
CA SER A 7 24.99 8.14 58.30
C SER A 7 24.75 9.65 58.37
N GLU A 8 25.45 10.42 57.53
CA GLU A 8 25.18 11.85 57.40
C GLU A 8 23.75 12.09 56.90
N PRO A 9 23.03 13.09 57.45
CA PRO A 9 21.72 13.46 56.97
C PRO A 9 21.82 14.00 55.54
N PHE A 10 21.07 13.40 54.61
CA PHE A 10 20.90 13.90 53.26
C PHE A 10 20.42 15.36 53.33
N GLN A 11 21.33 16.30 53.05
CA GLN A 11 20.97 17.70 52.91
C GLN A 11 20.18 17.85 51.62
N PHE A 12 18.87 18.02 51.76
CA PHE A 12 17.99 18.37 50.66
C PHE A 12 18.34 19.78 50.19
N LEU A 13 19.20 19.86 49.17
CA LEU A 13 19.47 21.13 48.50
C LEU A 13 18.15 21.67 47.92
N PRO A 14 17.87 22.97 48.08
CA PRO A 14 16.70 23.58 47.45
C PRO A 14 16.81 23.46 45.93
N PRO A 15 15.69 23.32 45.22
CA PRO A 15 15.71 23.30 43.77
C PRO A 15 16.36 24.57 43.23
N PRO A 16 17.09 24.48 42.09
CA PRO A 16 17.69 25.65 41.47
C PRO A 16 16.62 26.71 41.19
N VAL A 17 16.96 27.97 41.48
CA VAL A 17 16.10 29.12 41.20
C VAL A 17 16.12 29.36 39.70
N TYR A 18 15.04 28.97 39.02
CA TYR A 18 14.87 29.28 37.61
C TYR A 18 14.45 30.74 37.45
N THR A 19 15.11 31.44 36.52
CA THR A 19 14.62 32.72 36.02
C THR A 19 13.29 32.45 35.32
N PRO A 20 12.24 33.25 35.55
CA PRO A 20 10.97 33.06 34.85
C PRO A 20 11.21 33.08 33.35
N SER A 21 10.69 32.06 32.65
CA SER A 21 10.73 32.02 31.19
C SER A 21 10.06 33.27 30.65
N CYS A 22 10.59 33.81 29.55
CA CYS A 22 9.86 34.83 28.79
C CYS A 22 8.47 34.30 28.42
N ASP A 23 7.52 35.21 28.21
CA ASP A 23 6.19 34.85 27.74
C ASP A 23 6.31 33.98 26.49
N ALA A 24 5.48 32.95 26.42
CA ALA A 24 5.41 32.11 25.24
C ALA A 24 5.17 33.00 24.01
N PRO A 25 5.85 32.75 22.87
CA PRO A 25 5.64 33.55 21.68
C PRO A 25 4.17 33.53 21.27
N THR A 26 3.69 34.63 20.70
CA THR A 26 2.32 34.72 20.20
C THR A 26 2.17 33.80 18.99
N TYR A 27 1.61 32.62 19.20
CA TYR A 27 1.29 31.69 18.13
C TYR A 27 0.10 32.23 17.32
N SER A 28 0.29 32.33 16.00
CA SER A 28 -0.79 32.59 15.05
C SER A 28 -1.28 31.28 14.44
N VAL A 29 -2.58 31.19 14.18
CA VAL A 29 -3.17 30.06 13.45
C VAL A 29 -2.73 30.08 11.98
N GLU A 30 -2.57 31.28 11.42
CA GLU A 30 -2.10 31.49 10.04
C GLU A 30 -0.60 31.76 10.00
N PRO A 31 0.14 31.15 9.07
CA PRO A 31 1.57 31.36 8.92
C PRO A 31 1.86 32.83 8.61
N GLY A 32 2.90 33.36 9.22
CA GLY A 32 3.42 34.69 8.87
C GLY A 32 3.93 34.76 7.42
N PRO A 33 4.24 35.95 6.90
CA PRO A 33 4.67 36.12 5.49
C PRO A 33 5.97 35.37 5.12
N HIS A 34 6.70 34.88 6.12
CA HIS A 34 7.99 34.18 5.98
C HIS A 34 7.89 32.72 6.44
N GLU A 35 6.70 32.26 6.80
CA GLU A 35 6.44 30.89 7.24
C GLU A 35 5.73 30.14 6.12
N GLN A 36 6.14 28.90 5.89
CA GLN A 36 5.52 28.02 4.90
C GLN A 36 4.84 26.85 5.61
N ARG A 37 3.53 26.68 5.40
CA ARG A 37 2.81 25.47 5.82
C ARG A 37 3.32 24.28 4.98
N LEU A 38 4.09 23.39 5.59
CA LEU A 38 4.63 22.19 4.93
C LEU A 38 3.57 21.10 4.70
N ALA A 39 2.55 21.02 5.57
CA ALA A 39 1.40 20.14 5.38
C ALA A 39 0.19 20.71 6.13
N LEU A 40 -0.89 21.00 5.41
CA LEU A 40 -2.22 21.00 6.01
C LEU A 40 -2.64 19.54 6.08
N ALA A 41 -2.66 18.94 7.28
CA ALA A 41 -3.46 17.75 7.52
C ALA A 41 -4.91 18.15 7.25
N ALA A 42 -5.31 17.99 6.00
CA ALA A 42 -6.64 18.27 5.53
C ALA A 42 -7.55 17.22 6.17
N CYS A 43 -8.00 17.46 7.40
CA CYS A 43 -9.28 17.02 7.90
C CYS A 43 -10.37 17.69 7.05
N ARG A 44 -10.40 17.40 5.74
CA ARG A 44 -11.45 17.81 4.81
C ARG A 44 -12.61 16.83 4.97
N HIS A 45 -13.33 16.99 6.08
CA HIS A 45 -14.70 16.47 6.23
C HIS A 45 -15.73 17.30 5.43
N GLY A 46 -15.31 18.30 4.66
CA GLY A 46 -16.14 18.99 3.69
C GLY A 46 -15.82 18.51 2.27
N ARG A 47 -16.71 17.68 1.70
CA ARG A 47 -16.81 17.39 0.25
C ARG A 47 -15.45 17.14 -0.46
N ARG A 48 -14.76 16.04 -0.13
CA ARG A 48 -13.93 15.42 -1.17
C ARG A 48 -14.90 15.03 -2.29
N HIS A 49 -14.67 15.53 -3.50
CA HIS A 49 -15.30 14.96 -4.68
C HIS A 49 -14.91 13.48 -4.68
N THR A 50 -15.88 12.59 -4.45
CA THR A 50 -15.63 11.16 -4.63
C THR A 50 -15.15 11.02 -6.07
N PRO A 51 -13.95 10.49 -6.32
CA PRO A 51 -13.50 10.32 -7.68
C PRO A 51 -14.53 9.40 -8.36
N ASN A 52 -14.99 9.78 -9.55
CA ASN A 52 -16.00 9.00 -10.30
C ASN A 52 -15.43 8.51 -11.65
N GLY A 53 -14.12 8.68 -11.87
CA GLY A 53 -13.45 8.27 -13.08
C GLY A 53 -13.24 6.76 -13.15
N ILE A 54 -13.04 6.26 -14.36
CA ILE A 54 -12.74 4.86 -14.64
C ILE A 54 -11.35 4.76 -15.24
N PHE A 55 -10.45 4.04 -14.58
CA PHE A 55 -9.15 3.71 -15.14
C PHE A 55 -9.22 2.37 -15.86
N THR A 56 -8.93 2.33 -17.16
CA THR A 56 -8.99 1.10 -17.95
C THR A 56 -7.60 0.66 -18.42
N ARG A 57 -7.27 -0.62 -18.22
CA ARG A 57 -6.07 -1.25 -18.79
C ARG A 57 -6.41 -2.53 -19.52
N LYS A 58 -5.87 -2.67 -20.72
CA LYS A 58 -6.04 -3.85 -21.57
C LYS A 58 -4.70 -4.51 -21.85
N SER A 59 -4.60 -5.81 -21.64
CA SER A 59 -3.43 -6.61 -22.03
C SER A 59 -3.82 -8.06 -22.25
N SER A 60 -3.23 -8.70 -23.26
CA SER A 60 -3.34 -10.15 -23.48
C SER A 60 -4.78 -10.69 -23.54
N GLY A 61 -5.72 -9.90 -24.06
CA GLY A 61 -7.13 -10.27 -24.15
C GLY A 61 -7.91 -10.17 -22.84
N ILE A 62 -7.33 -9.55 -21.80
CA ILE A 62 -7.99 -9.19 -20.55
C ILE A 62 -8.09 -7.67 -20.50
N THR A 63 -9.24 -7.14 -20.09
CA THR A 63 -9.46 -5.72 -19.83
C THR A 63 -9.89 -5.56 -18.38
N ILE A 64 -9.28 -4.62 -17.67
CA ILE A 64 -9.63 -4.27 -16.30
C ILE A 64 -10.08 -2.82 -16.32
N ALA A 65 -11.27 -2.55 -15.80
CA ALA A 65 -11.78 -1.22 -15.54
C ALA A 65 -11.87 -1.03 -14.02
N LEU A 66 -11.18 -0.04 -13.49
CA LEU A 66 -11.17 0.31 -12.07
C LEU A 66 -12.03 1.55 -11.84
N ARG A 67 -12.97 1.46 -10.91
CA ARG A 67 -13.89 2.56 -10.55
C ARG A 67 -13.25 3.48 -9.52
N ASP A 68 -13.90 4.60 -9.30
CA ASP A 68 -13.56 5.61 -8.30
C ASP A 68 -12.14 6.17 -8.42
N GLN A 69 -11.72 6.47 -9.66
CA GLN A 69 -10.41 7.04 -9.96
C GLN A 69 -10.49 8.54 -10.24
N GLU A 70 -9.41 9.26 -9.92
CA GLU A 70 -9.28 10.68 -10.29
C GLU A 70 -9.04 10.82 -11.79
N GLU A 71 -9.66 11.84 -12.40
CA GLU A 71 -9.53 12.09 -13.83
C GLU A 71 -8.11 12.54 -14.20
N GLY A 72 -7.58 12.01 -15.30
CA GLY A 72 -6.23 12.35 -15.79
C GLY A 72 -5.07 11.61 -15.09
N MET A 73 -5.35 10.69 -14.17
CA MET A 73 -4.29 9.92 -13.50
C MET A 73 -3.68 8.86 -14.41
N SER A 74 -2.35 8.79 -14.44
CA SER A 74 -1.59 7.80 -15.20
C SER A 74 -1.65 6.40 -14.59
N HIS A 75 -1.94 6.31 -13.28
CA HIS A 75 -2.03 5.08 -12.52
C HIS A 75 -3.16 5.18 -11.48
N PRO A 76 -3.84 4.07 -11.20
CA PRO A 76 -4.87 4.03 -10.18
C PRO A 76 -4.29 4.23 -8.78
N THR A 77 -5.02 4.95 -7.93
CA THR A 77 -4.54 5.38 -6.60
C THR A 77 -5.54 4.97 -5.53
N TYR A 78 -5.09 4.31 -4.45
CA TYR A 78 -5.97 3.75 -3.42
C TYR A 78 -5.40 3.91 -2.01
N GLY A 79 -6.11 4.57 -1.10
CA GLY A 79 -5.66 4.70 0.29
C GLY A 79 -5.69 3.38 1.09
N ARG A 80 -5.13 3.42 2.31
CA ARG A 80 -5.30 2.35 3.31
C ARG A 80 -6.78 2.12 3.59
N GLY A 81 -7.23 0.86 3.63
CA GLY A 81 -8.64 0.54 3.83
C GLY A 81 -9.54 0.81 2.62
N ALA A 82 -9.00 1.29 1.49
CA ALA A 82 -9.81 1.61 0.32
C ALA A 82 -10.33 0.34 -0.36
N LEU A 83 -11.53 0.45 -0.92
CA LEU A 83 -12.14 -0.57 -1.77
C LEU A 83 -11.59 -0.44 -3.20
N ILE A 84 -10.94 -1.49 -3.68
CA ILE A 84 -10.58 -1.65 -5.09
C ILE A 84 -11.78 -2.31 -5.77
N GLY A 85 -12.66 -1.48 -6.34
CA GLY A 85 -13.82 -1.91 -7.12
C GLY A 85 -13.57 -1.80 -8.62
N GLY A 86 -13.98 -2.82 -9.37
CA GLY A 86 -13.83 -2.79 -10.82
C GLY A 86 -14.55 -3.91 -11.56
N ASP A 87 -14.29 -3.97 -12.86
CA ASP A 87 -14.83 -4.95 -13.79
C ASP A 87 -13.69 -5.58 -14.59
N ILE A 88 -13.72 -6.90 -14.74
CA ILE A 88 -12.80 -7.67 -15.57
C ILE A 88 -13.56 -8.16 -16.78
N ALA A 89 -13.08 -7.83 -17.98
CA ALA A 89 -13.61 -8.36 -19.24
C ALA A 89 -12.59 -9.25 -19.95
N LEU A 90 -13.04 -10.42 -20.41
CA LEU A 90 -12.25 -11.41 -21.14
C LEU A 90 -12.64 -11.42 -22.62
N LYS A 91 -11.65 -11.32 -23.51
CA LYS A 91 -11.85 -11.46 -24.97
C LYS A 91 -12.32 -12.87 -25.35
N SER A 92 -11.92 -13.88 -24.58
CA SER A 92 -12.27 -15.28 -24.83
C SER A 92 -12.40 -16.02 -23.51
N THR A 93 -13.57 -16.62 -23.31
CA THR A 93 -13.99 -17.39 -22.13
C THR A 93 -13.80 -18.91 -22.30
N HIS A 94 -13.46 -19.34 -23.51
CA HIS A 94 -13.28 -20.75 -23.83
C HIS A 94 -12.16 -21.37 -22.98
N GLY A 95 -12.50 -22.46 -22.30
CA GLY A 95 -11.58 -23.24 -21.47
C GLY A 95 -11.05 -22.48 -20.26
N VAL A 96 -11.65 -21.38 -19.82
CA VAL A 96 -11.22 -20.73 -18.57
C VAL A 96 -11.55 -21.66 -17.39
N ILE A 97 -10.56 -21.89 -16.54
CA ILE A 97 -10.65 -22.70 -15.31
C ILE A 97 -10.84 -21.78 -14.10
N SER A 98 -10.13 -20.66 -14.06
CA SER A 98 -10.28 -19.68 -12.99
C SER A 98 -9.85 -18.28 -13.40
N VAL A 99 -10.45 -17.30 -12.72
CA VAL A 99 -10.11 -15.88 -12.77
C VAL A 99 -9.83 -15.44 -11.35
N THR A 100 -8.67 -14.84 -11.12
CA THR A 100 -8.21 -14.45 -9.80
C THR A 100 -7.64 -13.04 -9.85
N VAL A 101 -8.04 -12.21 -8.90
CA VAL A 101 -7.46 -10.89 -8.66
C VAL A 101 -6.49 -11.02 -7.51
N LYS A 102 -5.31 -10.42 -7.63
CA LYS A 102 -4.28 -10.45 -6.59
C LYS A 102 -3.64 -9.08 -6.43
N VAL A 103 -3.52 -8.61 -5.19
CA VAL A 103 -2.76 -7.42 -4.83
C VAL A 103 -1.52 -7.84 -4.07
N GLU A 104 -0.37 -7.37 -4.52
CA GLU A 104 0.92 -7.59 -3.87
C GLU A 104 1.57 -6.26 -3.53
N GLY A 105 2.24 -6.20 -2.38
CA GLY A 105 3.06 -5.08 -1.96
C GLY A 105 4.48 -5.55 -1.72
N HIS A 106 5.44 -4.93 -2.40
CA HIS A 106 6.86 -5.27 -2.29
C HIS A 106 7.67 -4.07 -1.81
N LEU A 107 8.62 -4.34 -0.91
CA LEU A 107 9.66 -3.42 -0.50
C LEU A 107 10.99 -3.98 -0.98
N SER A 108 11.65 -3.28 -1.89
CA SER A 108 12.99 -3.59 -2.40
C SER A 108 14.00 -2.61 -1.82
N LEU A 109 15.06 -3.15 -1.24
CA LEU A 109 16.22 -2.41 -0.75
C LEU A 109 17.44 -2.95 -1.48
N ALA A 110 18.17 -2.09 -2.20
CA ALA A 110 19.41 -2.47 -2.85
C ALA A 110 20.52 -1.50 -2.44
N ILE A 111 21.70 -2.04 -2.15
CA ILE A 111 22.89 -1.30 -1.76
C ILE A 111 23.96 -1.57 -2.83
N THR A 112 24.61 -0.53 -3.37
CA THR A 112 25.73 -0.70 -4.32
C THR A 112 26.84 -1.52 -3.66
N GLU A 113 27.34 -2.56 -4.35
CA GLU A 113 28.30 -3.56 -3.82
C GLU A 113 27.78 -4.44 -2.66
N GLY A 114 26.50 -4.30 -2.29
CA GLY A 114 25.85 -5.03 -1.21
C GLY A 114 24.78 -6.02 -1.67
N VAL A 115 23.98 -6.48 -0.71
CA VAL A 115 22.86 -7.40 -0.95
C VAL A 115 21.61 -6.61 -1.35
N SER A 116 20.93 -7.08 -2.41
CA SER A 116 19.57 -6.66 -2.73
C SER A 116 18.57 -7.55 -2.00
N THR A 117 17.64 -6.95 -1.27
CA THR A 117 16.60 -7.64 -0.51
C THR A 117 15.23 -7.19 -0.99
N VAL A 118 14.35 -8.16 -1.28
CA VAL A 118 12.94 -7.89 -1.62
C VAL A 118 12.05 -8.57 -0.59
N ILE A 119 11.23 -7.78 0.09
CA ILE A 119 10.26 -8.25 1.09
C ILE A 119 8.87 -8.09 0.49
N THR A 120 8.09 -9.17 0.49
CA THR A 120 6.66 -9.11 0.16
C THR A 120 5.89 -8.93 1.46
N PHE A 121 5.38 -7.71 1.69
CA PHE A 121 4.67 -7.38 2.93
C PHE A 121 3.15 -7.46 2.78
N LEU A 122 2.63 -7.47 1.55
CA LEU A 122 1.21 -7.65 1.26
C LEU A 122 1.05 -8.69 0.15
N ASN A 123 0.15 -9.65 0.35
CA ASN A 123 -0.23 -10.66 -0.64
C ASN A 123 -1.68 -11.07 -0.40
N GLN A 124 -2.60 -10.40 -1.09
CA GLN A 124 -4.04 -10.66 -0.98
C GLN A 124 -4.56 -11.19 -2.31
N THR A 125 -5.31 -12.29 -2.25
CA THR A 125 -5.84 -12.97 -3.43
C THR A 125 -7.35 -13.16 -3.30
N ASN A 126 -8.11 -12.73 -4.30
CA ASN A 126 -9.56 -12.95 -4.40
C ASN A 126 -9.88 -13.78 -5.66
N ASN A 127 -10.58 -14.90 -5.48
CA ASN A 127 -11.04 -15.71 -6.60
C ASN A 127 -12.38 -15.16 -7.11
N VAL A 128 -12.35 -14.53 -8.28
CA VAL A 128 -13.54 -13.88 -8.87
C VAL A 128 -14.43 -14.92 -9.55
N TRP A 129 -13.82 -15.95 -10.14
CA TRP A 129 -14.55 -17.03 -10.78
C TRP A 129 -13.70 -18.30 -10.81
N LYS A 130 -14.36 -19.45 -10.62
CA LYS A 130 -13.76 -20.77 -10.77
C LYS A 130 -14.77 -21.68 -11.45
N ALA A 131 -14.31 -22.51 -12.38
CA ALA A 131 -15.13 -23.59 -12.95
C ALA A 131 -15.46 -24.60 -11.85
N ASP A 132 -16.72 -25.01 -11.78
CA ASP A 132 -17.13 -26.09 -10.88
C ASP A 132 -16.76 -27.44 -11.50
N GLU A 133 -16.18 -28.31 -10.69
CA GLU A 133 -15.82 -29.66 -11.11
C GLU A 133 -17.11 -30.48 -11.30
N GLY A 134 -17.52 -30.68 -12.56
CA GLY A 134 -18.68 -31.51 -12.92
C GLY A 134 -19.92 -30.75 -13.40
N SER A 135 -19.90 -29.42 -13.42
CA SER A 135 -20.96 -28.64 -14.07
C SER A 135 -20.47 -28.01 -15.38
N ALA A 136 -21.37 -27.86 -16.36
CA ALA A 136 -21.07 -27.18 -17.62
C ALA A 136 -21.07 -25.65 -17.48
N SER A 137 -20.66 -25.12 -16.32
CA SER A 137 -20.69 -23.68 -16.07
C SER A 137 -19.70 -22.97 -17.00
N THR A 138 -20.26 -22.19 -17.92
CA THR A 138 -19.48 -21.42 -18.89
C THR A 138 -18.99 -20.15 -18.20
N CYS A 139 -17.69 -19.87 -18.31
CA CYS A 139 -17.09 -18.64 -17.79
C CYS A 139 -17.76 -17.41 -18.44
N PRO A 140 -18.34 -16.48 -17.65
CA PRO A 140 -18.80 -15.20 -18.15
C PRO A 140 -17.70 -14.40 -18.86
N SER A 141 -18.09 -13.53 -19.79
CA SER A 141 -17.15 -12.64 -20.48
C SER A 141 -16.77 -11.42 -19.65
N MET A 142 -17.56 -11.09 -18.61
CA MET A 142 -17.32 -9.95 -17.73
C MET A 142 -17.72 -10.29 -16.29
N PHE A 143 -16.93 -9.81 -15.33
CA PHE A 143 -17.14 -10.02 -13.90
C PHE A 143 -16.87 -8.75 -13.12
N PRO A 144 -17.78 -8.32 -12.23
CA PRO A 144 -17.43 -7.35 -11.22
C PRO A 144 -16.49 -8.01 -10.19
N PHE A 145 -15.59 -7.23 -9.62
CA PHE A 145 -14.79 -7.64 -8.47
C PHE A 145 -14.63 -6.51 -7.48
N GLU A 146 -14.44 -6.89 -6.23
CA GLU A 146 -14.16 -6.00 -5.12
C GLU A 146 -13.07 -6.59 -4.24
N MET A 147 -12.14 -5.76 -3.79
CA MET A 147 -11.08 -6.15 -2.87
C MET A 147 -10.71 -4.96 -1.99
N THR A 148 -10.78 -5.11 -0.68
CA THR A 148 -10.38 -4.04 0.25
C THR A 148 -8.90 -4.16 0.58
N LEU A 149 -8.16 -3.06 0.45
CA LEU A 149 -6.78 -2.98 0.94
C LEU A 149 -6.80 -3.03 2.48
N PRO A 150 -5.93 -3.83 3.12
CA PRO A 150 -5.89 -3.86 4.57
C PRO A 150 -5.36 -2.52 5.12
N LEU A 151 -5.68 -2.22 6.37
CA LEU A 151 -5.15 -1.03 7.03
C LEU A 151 -3.65 -1.14 7.31
N GLY A 152 -3.15 -2.38 7.42
CA GLY A 152 -1.78 -2.70 7.75
C GLY A 152 -1.38 -4.13 7.34
N TYR A 153 -0.15 -4.50 7.69
CA TYR A 153 0.42 -5.82 7.48
C TYR A 153 1.13 -6.30 8.75
N GLN A 154 1.28 -7.62 8.88
CA GLN A 154 2.00 -8.23 9.98
C GLN A 154 3.51 -8.16 9.74
N ASP A 155 4.25 -7.58 10.68
CA ASP A 155 5.71 -7.56 10.72
C ASP A 155 6.20 -8.09 12.07
N GLY A 156 6.62 -9.36 12.09
CA GLY A 156 6.91 -10.08 13.33
C GLY A 156 5.67 -10.15 14.22
N ASP A 157 5.77 -9.60 15.43
CA ASP A 157 4.67 -9.55 16.42
C ASP A 157 3.83 -8.25 16.35
N ARG A 158 4.11 -7.36 15.40
CA ARG A 158 3.45 -6.05 15.31
C ARG A 158 2.68 -5.91 14.00
N ILE A 159 1.53 -5.22 14.07
CA ILE A 159 0.82 -4.75 12.88
C ILE A 159 1.36 -3.37 12.53
N ARG A 160 1.86 -3.20 11.30
CA ARG A 160 2.32 -1.92 10.77
C ARG A 160 1.35 -1.40 9.72
N PRO A 161 1.17 -0.08 9.57
CA PRO A 161 0.37 0.46 8.49
C PRO A 161 0.96 0.08 7.13
N LEU A 162 0.11 -0.03 6.10
CA LEU A 162 0.62 -0.16 4.73
C LEU A 162 1.46 1.08 4.38
N PRO A 163 2.70 0.92 3.92
CA PRO A 163 3.52 2.04 3.46
C PRO A 163 2.91 2.69 2.20
N PRO A 164 3.18 3.98 1.96
CA PRO A 164 2.87 4.57 0.66
C PRO A 164 3.81 4.01 -0.42
N THR A 165 3.45 4.20 -1.69
CA THR A 165 4.40 3.97 -2.78
C THR A 165 5.56 4.94 -2.63
N TYR A 166 6.77 4.40 -2.70
CA TYR A 166 7.99 5.17 -2.49
C TYR A 166 9.07 4.72 -3.45
N ASN A 167 9.81 5.65 -4.01
CA ASN A 167 10.95 5.34 -4.86
C ASN A 167 12.01 6.42 -4.66
N ALA A 168 13.15 6.04 -4.10
CA ALA A 168 14.27 6.95 -3.90
C ALA A 168 15.60 6.25 -4.11
N ALA A 169 16.54 7.03 -4.63
CA ALA A 169 17.95 6.67 -4.71
C ALA A 169 18.73 7.69 -3.89
N TYR A 170 19.52 7.21 -2.94
CA TYR A 170 20.44 8.02 -2.17
C TYR A 170 21.85 7.73 -2.70
N SER A 171 22.41 8.72 -3.38
CA SER A 171 23.78 8.67 -3.88
C SER A 171 24.76 8.74 -2.71
N GLY A 172 25.71 7.82 -2.65
CA GLY A 172 26.69 7.71 -1.56
C GLY A 172 27.67 6.56 -1.76
N VAL A 173 28.50 6.28 -0.77
CA VAL A 173 29.32 5.06 -0.73
C VAL A 173 28.92 4.26 0.51
N PRO A 174 28.10 3.20 0.38
CA PRO A 174 27.47 2.72 -0.85
C PRO A 174 26.20 3.52 -1.24
N ASP A 175 25.80 3.50 -2.52
CA ASP A 175 24.49 4.02 -2.90
C ASP A 175 23.38 3.12 -2.34
N LEU A 176 22.25 3.73 -2.03
CA LEU A 176 21.08 3.05 -1.49
C LEU A 176 19.85 3.30 -2.37
N PHE A 177 19.24 2.23 -2.87
CA PHE A 177 18.00 2.27 -3.64
C PHE A 177 16.87 1.67 -2.80
N ILE A 178 15.79 2.43 -2.64
CA ILE A 178 14.59 2.02 -1.91
C ILE A 178 13.39 2.10 -2.86
N ASN A 179 12.67 1.00 -3.01
CA ASN A 179 11.44 0.94 -3.80
C ASN A 179 10.33 0.25 -3.00
N CYS A 180 9.20 0.93 -2.81
CA CYS A 180 7.98 0.36 -2.29
C CYS A 180 6.89 0.46 -3.36
N ASN A 181 6.42 -0.67 -3.84
CA ASN A 181 5.43 -0.72 -4.90
C ASN A 181 4.26 -1.64 -4.54
N TYR A 182 3.13 -1.39 -5.21
CA TYR A 182 1.94 -2.22 -5.12
C TYR A 182 1.52 -2.62 -6.52
N THR A 183 1.24 -3.90 -6.70
CA THR A 183 0.82 -4.45 -7.98
C THR A 183 -0.53 -5.12 -7.84
N LEU A 184 -1.53 -4.65 -8.58
CA LEU A 184 -2.77 -5.37 -8.83
C LEU A 184 -2.60 -6.22 -10.08
N SER A 185 -2.91 -7.51 -9.95
CA SER A 185 -2.82 -8.46 -11.03
C SER A 185 -4.10 -9.24 -11.22
N VAL A 186 -4.49 -9.44 -12.48
CA VAL A 186 -5.57 -10.37 -12.84
C VAL A 186 -4.97 -11.55 -13.55
N ARG A 187 -5.20 -12.72 -12.97
CA ARG A 187 -4.72 -14.00 -13.47
C ARG A 187 -5.88 -14.81 -14.01
N VAL A 188 -5.80 -15.15 -15.30
CA VAL A 188 -6.74 -16.08 -15.95
C VAL A 188 -6.02 -17.38 -16.22
N VAL A 189 -6.58 -18.48 -15.72
CA VAL A 189 -6.07 -19.84 -15.95
C VAL A 189 -6.97 -20.52 -16.97
N LYS A 190 -6.39 -21.07 -18.04
CA LYS A 190 -7.13 -21.81 -19.07
C LYS A 190 -6.68 -23.27 -19.18
N ALA A 191 -7.65 -24.16 -19.40
CA ALA A 191 -7.45 -25.54 -19.83
C ALA A 191 -6.84 -25.55 -21.24
N ARG A 192 -5.90 -26.47 -21.47
CA ARG A 192 -5.43 -26.80 -22.83
C ARG A 192 -6.15 -28.05 -23.31
N ASN A 193 -6.47 -28.10 -24.60
CA ASN A 193 -7.20 -29.20 -25.26
C ASN A 193 -6.41 -30.52 -25.37
N LEU A 194 -5.23 -30.67 -24.74
CA LEU A 194 -4.43 -31.90 -24.81
C LEU A 194 -4.11 -32.42 -23.41
N LYS A 195 -4.38 -33.72 -23.22
CA LYS A 195 -4.44 -34.48 -21.95
C LYS A 195 -3.15 -34.52 -21.11
N LEU A 196 -2.09 -33.78 -21.43
CA LEU A 196 -0.79 -33.97 -20.76
C LEU A 196 0.05 -32.70 -20.48
N TRP A 197 -0.50 -31.48 -20.51
CA TRP A 197 0.33 -30.26 -20.30
C TRP A 197 -0.30 -29.17 -19.43
N ARG A 198 0.59 -28.47 -18.69
CA ARG A 198 0.31 -27.46 -17.67
C ARG A 198 -0.67 -26.36 -18.15
N PRO A 199 -1.55 -25.84 -17.27
CA PRO A 199 -2.50 -24.77 -17.60
C PRO A 199 -1.80 -23.51 -18.12
N GLN A 200 -2.42 -22.80 -19.07
CA GLN A 200 -1.94 -21.48 -19.51
C GLN A 200 -2.36 -20.41 -18.50
N LYS A 201 -1.44 -19.51 -18.16
CA LYS A 201 -1.67 -18.37 -17.25
C LYS A 201 -1.46 -17.07 -18.01
N THR A 202 -2.42 -16.15 -17.93
CA THR A 202 -2.31 -14.81 -18.49
C THR A 202 -2.46 -13.78 -17.37
N TYR A 203 -1.65 -12.73 -17.43
CA TYR A 203 -1.58 -11.69 -16.41
C TYR A 203 -1.82 -10.31 -17.01
N VAL A 204 -2.56 -9.46 -16.30
CA VAL A 204 -2.45 -8.01 -16.43
C VAL A 204 -1.88 -7.50 -15.12
N LEU A 205 -0.87 -6.63 -15.19
CA LEU A 205 -0.21 -6.04 -14.03
C LEU A 205 -0.47 -4.55 -14.03
N LEU A 206 -0.82 -3.99 -12.88
CA LEU A 206 -1.14 -2.58 -12.67
C LEU A 206 -0.38 -2.10 -11.44
N ASN A 207 0.44 -1.07 -11.61
CA ASN A 207 1.00 -0.39 -10.45
C ASN A 207 -0.12 0.43 -9.81
N ILE A 208 -0.30 0.26 -8.51
CA ILE A 208 -1.17 1.08 -7.68
C ILE A 208 -0.29 1.94 -6.78
N SER A 209 -0.71 3.17 -6.53
CA SER A 209 -0.09 4.02 -5.52
C SER A 209 -1.01 4.18 -4.32
N PRO A 210 -0.61 3.75 -3.11
CA PRO A 210 -1.33 4.11 -1.92
C PRO A 210 -1.08 5.56 -1.54
N TYR A 211 -2.16 6.30 -1.30
CA TYR A 211 -2.08 7.62 -0.70
C TYR A 211 -1.47 7.51 0.71
N ALA A 212 -0.40 8.26 0.97
CA ALA A 212 0.01 8.57 2.33
C ALA A 212 -1.10 9.46 2.94
N ILE A 213 -1.88 8.91 3.86
CA ILE A 213 -2.66 9.74 4.76
C ILE A 213 -1.69 10.13 5.88
N ASN A 214 -1.08 11.30 5.76
CA ASN A 214 -0.36 11.97 6.85
C ASN A 214 -1.38 12.59 7.80
#